data_AF-A0A6I8PAW8-F1
#
_entry.id   AF-A0A6I8PAW8-F1
#
_cell.length_a   1.000
_cell.length_b   1.000
_cell.length_c   1.000
_cell.angle_alpha   90.00
_cell.angle_beta   90.00
_cell.angle_gamma   90.00
#
_symmetry.space_group_name_H-M   'P 1'
#
loop_
_entity.id
_entity.type
_entity.pdbx_description
1 polymer ?
#
loop_
_entity_poly.entity_id
_entity_poly.type
_entity_poly.pdbx_seq_one_letter_code
_entity_poly.pdbx_strand_id
1 'polypeptide(L)'
;MAAEGARPSLTSISSGELRSLWTCDCELAVLPLRQLLLLQAEAFRLRGPLLLHLPGPHRGGFNVFGHGVVRLDGRLYRLGNYIKRFVELTSHRDYKDYRETVLSRPMLFFTGVRTGAGPSCQEKTYVLLVNTRHPKIRRQIEQGMDQVISSVFGESYSLRFDFQQVVKSFFPPGSEVVNGEDLSFAYEFKSDALFDFFYWFGLSKSTVEVHGKVLNLSTTSSAKKETIKLFLEKMSEPLDRRTSFSDRKFSVTSRGSIDDVFNCNLSPRSSLTDPLLTGLPIPGVMESEES
;
A
#
# COMPACT_ATOMS: atom_id res chain seq x y z
N MET A 1 -13.06 1.13 -51.90
CA MET A 1 -13.79 1.30 -50.62
C MET A 1 -13.00 0.60 -49.53
N ALA A 2 -12.15 1.32 -48.81
CA ALA A 2 -11.38 0.77 -47.69
C ALA A 2 -12.08 1.18 -46.39
N ALA A 3 -12.42 0.19 -45.57
CA ALA A 3 -13.07 0.39 -44.29
C ALA A 3 -12.10 1.07 -43.30
N GLU A 4 -12.49 2.24 -42.78
CA GLU A 4 -11.81 2.92 -41.69
C GLU A 4 -11.80 2.02 -40.44
N GLY A 5 -10.60 1.64 -40.02
CA GLY A 5 -10.37 0.90 -38.79
C GLY A 5 -10.74 1.73 -37.57
N ALA A 6 -11.71 1.25 -36.80
CA ALA A 6 -12.07 1.80 -35.50
C ALA A 6 -10.85 1.76 -34.57
N ARG A 7 -10.40 2.94 -34.14
CA ARG A 7 -9.39 3.10 -33.09
C ARG A 7 -9.94 2.52 -31.78
N PRO A 8 -9.25 1.60 -31.08
CA PRO A 8 -9.63 1.22 -29.73
C PRO A 8 -9.30 2.40 -28.79
N SER A 9 -10.29 3.26 -28.55
CA SER A 9 -10.21 4.30 -27.54
C SER A 9 -10.21 3.63 -26.17
N LEU A 10 -9.21 3.92 -25.33
CA LEU A 10 -9.31 3.79 -23.88
C LEU A 10 -10.62 4.44 -23.46
N THR A 11 -11.65 3.63 -23.17
CA THR A 11 -12.99 4.14 -22.88
C THR A 11 -12.88 4.96 -21.60
N SER A 12 -13.12 6.26 -21.75
CA SER A 12 -13.18 7.20 -20.64
C SER A 12 -14.37 6.84 -19.75
N ILE A 13 -14.20 7.00 -18.43
CA ILE A 13 -15.16 6.68 -17.38
C ILE A 13 -16.59 7.13 -17.75
N SER A 14 -17.58 6.25 -17.57
CA SER A 14 -18.99 6.60 -17.64
C SER A 14 -19.42 7.39 -16.41
N SER A 15 -20.24 8.43 -16.58
CA SER A 15 -20.69 9.30 -15.47
C SER A 15 -21.38 8.55 -14.31
N GLY A 16 -21.87 7.33 -14.53
CA GLY A 16 -22.43 6.46 -13.49
C GLY A 16 -21.37 5.84 -12.56
N GLU A 17 -20.20 5.47 -13.08
CA GLU A 17 -19.09 4.89 -12.29
C GLU A 17 -18.38 5.95 -11.43
N LEU A 18 -18.55 7.24 -11.74
CA LEU A 18 -18.00 8.34 -10.94
C LEU A 18 -18.85 8.67 -9.71
N ARG A 19 -20.17 8.43 -9.75
CA ARG A 19 -21.07 8.73 -8.61
C ARG A 19 -20.87 7.77 -7.43
N SER A 20 -20.40 6.55 -7.68
CA SER A 20 -20.01 5.59 -6.63
C SER A 20 -18.65 5.88 -5.98
N LEU A 21 -17.85 6.81 -6.52
CA LEU A 21 -16.49 7.13 -6.02
C LEU A 21 -16.45 8.03 -4.78
N TRP A 22 -17.59 8.52 -4.31
CA TRP A 22 -17.69 9.20 -3.01
C TRP A 22 -17.41 8.22 -1.86
N THR A 23 -17.63 6.93 -2.10
CA THR A 23 -17.15 5.81 -1.30
C THR A 23 -15.96 5.18 -2.01
N CYS A 24 -14.88 4.86 -1.30
CA CYS A 24 -13.68 4.24 -1.87
C CYS A 24 -13.90 2.77 -2.29
N ASP A 25 -14.94 2.49 -3.07
CA ASP A 25 -15.36 1.15 -3.49
C ASP A 25 -14.70 0.73 -4.81
N CYS A 26 -13.42 1.03 -4.94
CA CYS A 26 -12.60 0.54 -6.06
C CYS A 26 -11.60 -0.49 -5.54
N GLU A 27 -11.31 -1.52 -6.34
CA GLU A 27 -10.28 -2.50 -6.03
C GLU A 27 -8.90 -1.97 -6.43
N LEU A 28 -8.75 -1.66 -7.73
CA LEU A 28 -7.54 -1.13 -8.34
C LEU A 28 -7.91 0.06 -9.23
N ALA A 29 -6.99 0.99 -9.44
CA ALA A 29 -7.18 2.07 -10.39
C ALA A 29 -5.88 2.40 -11.13
N VAL A 30 -6.00 2.88 -12.37
CA VAL A 30 -4.87 3.28 -13.20
C VAL A 30 -5.09 4.70 -13.70
N LEU A 31 -4.09 5.58 -13.51
CA LEU A 31 -4.11 6.95 -14.02
C LEU A 31 -2.75 7.37 -14.59
N PRO A 32 -2.71 8.30 -15.57
CA PRO A 32 -1.46 8.87 -16.04
C PRO A 32 -0.70 9.58 -14.92
N LEU A 33 0.63 9.41 -14.83
CA LEU A 33 1.45 10.05 -13.79
C LEU A 33 1.31 11.57 -13.83
N ARG A 34 1.27 12.18 -15.02
CA ARG A 34 1.02 13.63 -15.18
C ARG A 34 -0.29 14.06 -14.51
N GLN A 35 -1.33 13.25 -14.62
CA GLN A 35 -2.63 13.57 -14.04
C GLN A 35 -2.57 13.46 -12.51
N LEU A 36 -1.91 12.43 -11.96
CA LEU A 36 -1.69 12.33 -10.52
C LEU A 36 -0.96 13.57 -9.97
N LEU A 37 0.13 13.99 -10.62
CA LEU A 37 0.91 15.16 -10.21
C LEU A 37 0.09 16.46 -10.18
N LEU A 38 -0.87 16.60 -11.10
CA LEU A 38 -1.76 17.76 -11.15
C LEU A 38 -2.85 17.69 -10.09
N LEU A 39 -3.44 16.52 -9.86
CA LEU A 39 -4.58 16.35 -8.94
C LEU A 39 -4.13 16.23 -7.48
N GLN A 40 -2.89 15.85 -7.22
CA GLN A 40 -2.33 15.61 -5.89
C GLN A 40 -1.02 16.40 -5.70
N ALA A 41 -1.00 17.66 -6.09
CA ALA A 41 0.18 18.53 -6.04
C ALA A 41 0.75 18.76 -4.62
N GLU A 42 -0.05 18.53 -3.60
CA GLU A 42 0.38 18.59 -2.20
C GLU A 42 1.11 17.30 -1.76
N ALA A 43 0.68 16.14 -2.26
CA ALA A 43 1.27 14.84 -1.95
C ALA A 43 2.44 14.48 -2.88
N PHE A 44 2.47 15.03 -4.10
CA PHE A 44 3.53 14.76 -5.08
C PHE A 44 4.08 16.07 -5.64
N ARG A 45 5.39 16.28 -5.46
CA ARG A 45 6.07 17.49 -5.93
C ARG A 45 7.29 17.15 -6.79
N LEU A 46 7.33 17.73 -7.98
CA LEU A 46 8.54 17.74 -8.81
C LEU A 46 9.45 18.89 -8.39
N ARG A 47 10.70 18.58 -8.04
CA ARG A 47 11.77 19.54 -7.75
C ARG A 47 12.99 19.21 -8.61
N GLY A 48 13.09 19.85 -9.78
CA GLY A 48 14.13 19.52 -10.76
C GLY A 48 14.05 18.04 -11.17
N PRO A 49 15.14 17.25 -11.05
CA PRO A 49 15.15 15.82 -11.39
C PRO A 49 14.61 14.92 -10.27
N LEU A 50 13.99 15.47 -9.22
CA LEU A 50 13.48 14.72 -8.07
C LEU A 50 11.95 14.75 -8.04
N LEU A 51 11.32 13.57 -7.95
CA LEU A 51 9.91 13.39 -7.65
C LEU A 51 9.78 13.02 -6.18
N LEU A 52 9.28 13.95 -5.38
CA LEU A 52 9.05 13.77 -3.95
C LEU A 52 7.61 13.35 -3.70
N HIS A 53 7.43 12.23 -3.02
CA HIS A 53 6.19 11.93 -2.30
C HIS A 53 6.26 12.56 -0.90
N LEU A 54 5.28 13.35 -0.53
CA LEU A 54 5.18 13.98 0.78
C LEU A 54 4.09 13.26 1.57
N PRO A 55 4.40 12.72 2.76
CA PRO A 55 3.38 12.10 3.60
C PRO A 55 2.32 13.15 3.95
N GLY A 56 1.05 12.74 3.87
CA GLY A 56 -0.07 13.63 4.18
C GLY A 56 -0.11 14.01 5.67
N PRO A 57 -0.78 15.13 6.01
CA PRO A 57 -1.05 15.47 7.41
C PRO A 57 -1.77 14.31 8.12
N HIS A 58 -1.54 14.17 9.43
CA HIS A 58 -2.17 13.16 10.28
C HIS A 58 -1.94 11.70 9.85
N ARG A 59 -0.78 11.38 9.27
CA ARG A 59 -0.41 10.02 8.77
C ARG A 59 -1.24 9.54 7.56
N GLY A 60 -1.96 10.43 6.87
CA GLY A 60 -2.56 10.15 5.56
C GLY A 60 -1.51 9.97 4.45
N GLY A 61 -1.97 9.69 3.24
CA GLY A 61 -1.16 9.57 2.03
C GLY A 61 -1.16 8.17 1.43
N PHE A 62 -0.13 7.90 0.63
CA PHE A 62 0.01 6.65 -0.12
C PHE A 62 1.30 5.92 0.28
N ASN A 63 1.28 4.60 0.18
CA ASN A 63 2.50 3.80 0.22
C ASN A 63 3.07 3.72 -1.20
N VAL A 64 4.07 4.54 -1.50
CA VAL A 64 4.69 4.58 -2.82
C VAL A 64 5.77 3.51 -2.90
N PHE A 65 5.59 2.50 -3.73
CA PHE A 65 6.56 1.43 -3.96
C PHE A 65 7.40 1.71 -5.21
N GLY A 66 8.71 1.49 -5.12
CA GLY A 66 9.60 1.75 -6.25
C GLY A 66 11.06 1.35 -6.03
N HIS A 67 11.87 1.64 -7.05
CA HIS A 67 13.31 1.36 -7.09
C HIS A 67 14.19 2.61 -6.98
N GLY A 68 13.60 3.75 -6.58
CA GLY A 68 14.31 5.02 -6.46
C GLY A 68 14.40 5.82 -7.75
N VAL A 69 13.85 5.33 -8.86
CA VAL A 69 13.71 6.08 -10.11
C VAL A 69 12.34 5.87 -10.74
N VAL A 70 11.86 6.89 -11.46
CA VAL A 70 10.63 6.85 -12.24
C VAL A 70 10.84 7.58 -13.56
N ARG A 71 10.38 6.98 -14.66
CA ARG A 71 10.36 7.67 -15.97
C ARG A 71 9.10 8.50 -16.09
N LEU A 72 9.20 9.71 -16.61
CA LEU A 72 8.08 10.56 -16.95
C LEU A 72 8.39 11.22 -18.30
N ASP A 73 7.67 10.79 -19.34
CA ASP A 73 7.80 11.26 -20.73
C ASP A 73 9.23 11.15 -21.28
N GLY A 74 9.82 9.96 -21.11
CA GLY A 74 11.17 9.65 -21.55
C GLY A 74 12.29 10.24 -20.67
N ARG A 75 11.98 11.10 -19.70
CA ARG A 75 12.94 11.64 -18.74
C ARG A 75 12.96 10.84 -17.45
N LEU A 76 14.14 10.62 -16.89
CA LEU A 76 14.32 9.90 -15.63
C LEU A 76 14.29 10.87 -14.45
N TYR A 77 13.51 10.56 -13.42
CA TYR A 77 13.45 11.30 -12.17
C TYR A 77 13.84 10.37 -11.02
N ARG A 78 14.57 10.90 -10.04
CA ARG A 78 14.82 10.20 -8.77
C ARG A 78 13.54 10.24 -7.94
N LEU A 79 13.15 9.11 -7.37
CA LEU A 79 11.99 8.97 -6.51
C LEU A 79 12.41 9.12 -5.05
N GLY A 80 11.84 10.09 -4.33
CA GLY A 80 12.05 10.27 -2.89
C GLY A 80 10.87 9.77 -2.05
N ASN A 81 11.14 9.40 -0.79
CA ASN A 81 10.15 8.92 0.18
C ASN A 81 9.29 7.75 -0.33
N TYR A 82 9.97 6.74 -0.87
CA TYR A 82 9.35 5.51 -1.35
C TYR A 82 9.74 4.32 -0.47
N ILE A 83 8.93 3.26 -0.54
CA ILE A 83 9.17 1.95 0.04
C ILE A 83 9.84 1.09 -1.03
N LYS A 84 10.97 0.46 -0.68
CA LYS A 84 11.64 -0.48 -1.58
C LYS A 84 10.70 -1.63 -1.90
N ARG A 85 10.69 -2.08 -3.16
CA ARG A 85 9.86 -3.21 -3.59
C ARG A 85 10.33 -4.54 -3.04
N PHE A 86 11.56 -4.62 -2.55
CA PHE A 86 12.08 -5.78 -1.85
C PHE A 86 12.62 -5.33 -0.48
N VAL A 87 12.18 -6.02 0.58
CA VAL A 87 12.57 -5.75 1.96
C VAL A 87 12.99 -7.05 2.62
N GLU A 88 14.15 -7.04 3.26
CA GLU A 88 14.59 -8.13 4.13
C GLU A 88 14.10 -7.86 5.55
N LEU A 89 13.55 -8.89 6.19
CA LEU A 89 13.00 -8.87 7.53
C LEU A 89 13.77 -9.91 8.36
N THR A 90 14.27 -9.51 9.52
CA THR A 90 15.14 -10.36 10.35
C THR A 90 14.52 -10.72 11.69
N SER A 91 13.38 -10.10 12.03
CA SER A 91 12.71 -10.35 13.29
C SER A 91 11.19 -10.34 13.13
N HIS A 92 10.49 -11.00 14.06
CA HIS A 92 9.03 -10.96 14.12
C HIS A 92 8.48 -9.53 14.29
N ARG A 93 9.26 -8.64 14.94
CA ARG A 93 8.91 -7.22 15.05
C ARG A 93 8.97 -6.53 13.70
N ASP A 94 10.03 -6.74 12.92
CA ASP A 94 10.16 -6.19 11.57
C ASP A 94 8.99 -6.66 10.68
N TYR A 95 8.62 -7.94 10.78
CA TYR A 95 7.46 -8.48 10.09
C TYR A 95 6.16 -7.79 10.50
N LYS A 96 5.91 -7.62 11.80
CA LYS A 96 4.69 -6.97 12.29
C LYS A 96 4.62 -5.51 11.82
N ASP A 97 5.72 -4.77 11.94
CA ASP A 97 5.81 -3.36 11.54
C ASP A 97 5.67 -3.23 10.02
N TYR A 98 6.24 -4.15 9.24
CA TYR A 98 6.10 -4.19 7.79
C TYR A 98 4.66 -4.52 7.36
N ARG A 99 4.03 -5.54 7.97
CA ARG A 99 2.61 -5.89 7.73
C ARG A 99 1.70 -4.70 8.01
N GLU A 100 1.90 -4.01 9.14
CA GLU A 100 1.16 -2.79 9.47
C GLU A 100 1.41 -1.69 8.43
N THR A 101 2.66 -1.50 7.99
CA THR A 101 3.02 -0.51 6.96
C THR A 101 2.29 -0.81 5.65
N VAL A 102 2.40 -2.01 5.12
CA VAL A 102 1.78 -2.46 3.85
C VAL A 102 0.25 -2.24 3.86
N LEU A 103 -0.40 -2.52 4.98
CA LEU A 103 -1.87 -2.48 5.11
C LEU A 103 -2.43 -1.14 5.62
N SER A 104 -1.57 -0.17 5.95
CA SER A 104 -2.00 1.12 6.53
C SER A 104 -2.60 2.10 5.51
N ARG A 105 -2.10 2.09 4.28
CA ARG A 105 -2.43 3.07 3.24
C ARG A 105 -2.58 2.40 1.87
N PRO A 106 -3.36 2.98 0.94
CA PRO A 106 -3.36 2.53 -0.44
C PRO A 106 -1.96 2.59 -1.05
N MET A 107 -1.64 1.65 -1.93
CA MET A 107 -0.31 1.56 -2.54
C MET A 107 -0.28 2.22 -3.91
N LEU A 108 0.88 2.75 -4.29
CA LEU A 108 1.14 3.26 -5.63
C LEU A 108 2.36 2.59 -6.24
N PHE A 109 2.22 2.14 -7.48
CA PHE A 109 3.28 1.62 -8.32
C PHE A 109 3.35 2.42 -9.63
N PHE A 110 4.55 2.57 -10.19
CA PHE A 110 4.75 3.26 -11.46
C PHE A 110 4.99 2.23 -12.57
N THR A 111 4.41 2.46 -13.74
CA THR A 111 4.64 1.60 -14.90
C THR A 111 4.65 2.39 -16.19
N GLY A 112 5.54 2.02 -17.10
CA GLY A 112 5.61 2.57 -18.45
C GLY A 112 4.80 1.70 -19.41
N VAL A 113 3.97 2.35 -20.22
CA VAL A 113 3.16 1.68 -21.25
C VAL A 113 3.49 2.30 -22.60
N ARG A 114 3.88 1.46 -23.55
CA ARG A 114 4.10 1.81 -24.94
C ARG A 114 2.90 1.40 -25.76
N THR A 115 2.38 2.32 -26.57
CA THR A 115 1.26 2.03 -27.47
C THR A 115 1.72 2.23 -28.92
N GLY A 116 1.54 1.19 -29.73
CA GLY A 116 1.90 1.18 -31.16
C GLY A 116 3.30 0.66 -31.46
N ALA A 117 3.50 0.21 -32.70
CA ALA A 117 4.78 -0.27 -33.23
C ALA A 117 5.39 0.76 -34.19
N GLY A 118 6.67 1.10 -34.01
CA GLY A 118 7.43 1.98 -34.90
C GLY A 118 8.06 3.22 -34.24
N PRO A 119 8.69 4.11 -35.04
CA PRO A 119 9.43 5.29 -34.54
C PRO A 119 8.56 6.38 -33.89
N SER A 120 7.23 6.28 -33.99
CA SER A 120 6.25 7.15 -33.31
C SER A 120 5.74 6.58 -31.99
N CYS A 121 6.32 5.48 -31.50
CA CYS A 121 5.92 4.84 -30.25
C CYS A 121 6.06 5.81 -29.07
N GLN A 122 4.92 6.23 -28.51
CA GLN A 122 4.90 7.11 -27.35
C GLN A 122 4.81 6.25 -26.07
N GLU A 123 5.89 6.27 -25.29
CA GLU A 123 5.90 5.70 -23.94
C GLU A 123 5.22 6.69 -22.99
N LYS A 124 4.15 6.23 -22.32
CA LYS A 124 3.44 6.99 -21.30
C LYS A 124 3.60 6.32 -19.94
N THR A 125 3.88 7.11 -18.92
CA THR A 125 3.95 6.62 -17.55
C THR A 125 2.59 6.67 -16.89
N TYR A 126 2.17 5.54 -16.36
CA TYR A 126 0.98 5.36 -15.56
C TYR A 126 1.33 5.04 -14.11
N VAL A 127 0.36 5.26 -13.25
CA VAL A 127 0.39 4.88 -11.84
C VAL A 127 -0.71 3.86 -11.61
N LEU A 128 -0.35 2.74 -11.00
CA LEU A 128 -1.30 1.77 -10.45
C LEU A 128 -1.55 2.13 -8.98
N LEU A 129 -2.81 2.43 -8.66
CA LEU A 129 -3.32 2.59 -7.31
C LEU A 129 -3.96 1.28 -6.84
N VAL A 130 -3.45 0.72 -5.76
CA VAL A 130 -3.98 -0.49 -5.12
C VAL A 130 -4.73 -0.09 -3.86
N ASN A 131 -6.05 -0.30 -3.82
CA ASN A 131 -6.84 0.06 -2.66
C ASN A 131 -6.78 -1.03 -1.58
N THR A 132 -5.82 -0.90 -0.66
CA THR A 132 -5.66 -1.80 0.50
C THR A 132 -6.75 -1.69 1.55
N ARG A 133 -7.67 -0.72 1.41
CA ARG A 133 -8.88 -0.58 2.26
C ARG A 133 -10.04 -1.39 1.72
N HIS A 134 -10.04 -1.71 0.44
CA HIS A 134 -11.08 -2.53 -0.15
C HIS A 134 -10.98 -3.96 0.42
N PRO A 135 -12.06 -4.53 1.00
CA PRO A 135 -12.01 -5.81 1.72
C PRO A 135 -11.42 -6.96 0.90
N LYS A 136 -11.74 -7.02 -0.40
CA LYS A 136 -11.23 -8.08 -1.29
C LYS A 136 -9.72 -7.99 -1.54
N ILE A 137 -9.18 -6.78 -1.73
CA ILE A 137 -7.74 -6.58 -1.97
C ILE A 137 -7.00 -6.79 -0.66
N ARG A 138 -7.51 -6.23 0.43
CA ARG A 138 -6.96 -6.43 1.78
C ARG A 138 -6.87 -7.91 2.13
N ARG A 139 -7.95 -8.66 1.91
CA ARG A 139 -8.02 -10.10 2.19
C ARG A 139 -6.98 -10.89 1.39
N GLN A 140 -6.79 -10.60 0.10
CA GLN A 140 -5.76 -11.28 -0.72
C GLN A 140 -4.35 -11.05 -0.16
N ILE A 141 -4.04 -9.82 0.27
CA ILE A 141 -2.74 -9.48 0.85
C ILE A 141 -2.55 -10.16 2.22
N GLU A 142 -3.54 -10.04 3.11
CA GLU A 142 -3.50 -10.67 4.44
C GLU A 142 -3.42 -12.19 4.35
N GLN A 143 -4.24 -12.82 3.51
CA GLN A 143 -4.22 -14.27 3.31
C GLN A 143 -2.87 -14.74 2.75
N GLY A 144 -2.29 -14.01 1.79
CA GLY A 144 -0.95 -14.33 1.28
C GLY A 144 0.12 -14.31 2.38
N MET A 145 0.07 -13.29 3.24
CA MET A 145 0.99 -13.16 4.38
C MET A 145 0.78 -14.24 5.44
N ASP A 146 -0.47 -14.62 5.73
CA ASP A 146 -0.78 -15.64 6.73
C ASP A 146 -0.46 -17.06 6.20
N GLN A 147 -0.70 -17.31 4.91
CA GLN A 147 -0.45 -18.61 4.29
C GLN A 147 1.04 -18.94 4.24
N VAL A 148 1.90 -17.98 3.84
CA VAL A 148 3.35 -18.25 3.79
C VAL A 148 3.92 -18.60 5.16
N ILE A 149 3.40 -17.97 6.23
CA ILE A 149 3.82 -18.28 7.62
C ILE A 149 3.37 -19.68 8.01
N SER A 150 2.13 -20.07 7.69
CA SER A 150 1.63 -21.41 8.01
C SER A 150 2.38 -22.54 7.31
N SER A 151 3.01 -22.24 6.16
CA SER A 151 3.75 -23.22 5.36
C SER A 151 5.20 -23.41 5.82
N VAL A 152 5.74 -22.53 6.66
CA VAL A 152 7.18 -22.46 6.95
C VAL A 152 7.40 -22.48 8.47
N PHE A 153 7.85 -23.61 9.00
CA PHE A 153 8.02 -23.85 10.45
C PHE A 153 9.31 -23.23 11.00
N GLY A 154 9.39 -21.89 11.02
CA GLY A 154 10.54 -21.18 11.58
C GLY A 154 11.78 -21.14 10.68
N GLU A 155 11.60 -21.36 9.38
CA GLU A 155 12.65 -21.25 8.35
C GLU A 155 12.56 -19.92 7.60
N SER A 156 13.54 -19.62 6.75
CA SER A 156 13.48 -18.41 5.94
C SER A 156 12.48 -18.59 4.79
N TYR A 157 11.76 -17.52 4.46
CA TYR A 157 10.78 -17.53 3.38
C TYR A 157 10.73 -16.21 2.62
N SER A 158 10.32 -16.28 1.36
CA SER A 158 10.09 -15.10 0.52
C SER A 158 8.67 -15.09 0.00
N LEU A 159 8.00 -13.94 0.14
CA LEU A 159 6.66 -13.73 -0.38
C LEU A 159 6.66 -12.55 -1.34
N ARG A 160 6.09 -12.75 -2.53
CA ARG A 160 5.89 -11.73 -3.56
C ARG A 160 4.42 -11.55 -3.85
N PHE A 161 3.96 -10.30 -3.94
CA PHE A 161 2.66 -9.93 -4.47
C PHE A 161 2.82 -9.33 -5.86
N ASP A 162 2.12 -9.90 -6.85
CA ASP A 162 2.24 -9.50 -8.25
C ASP A 162 0.92 -8.91 -8.77
N PHE A 163 1.00 -7.71 -9.36
CA PHE A 163 -0.09 -7.00 -10.02
C PHE A 163 0.10 -6.92 -11.55
N GLN A 164 1.12 -7.57 -12.11
CA GLN A 164 1.47 -7.46 -13.52
C GLN A 164 0.35 -7.98 -14.43
N GLN A 165 -0.24 -9.13 -14.10
CA GLN A 165 -1.28 -9.76 -14.91
C GLN A 165 -2.52 -8.88 -15.04
N VAL A 166 -2.96 -8.29 -13.92
CA VAL A 166 -4.16 -7.42 -13.88
C VAL A 166 -3.94 -6.09 -14.60
N VAL A 167 -2.72 -5.56 -14.62
CA VAL A 167 -2.40 -4.36 -15.41
C VAL A 167 -2.25 -4.68 -16.89
N LYS A 168 -1.62 -5.80 -17.25
CA LYS A 168 -1.52 -6.25 -18.65
C LYS A 168 -2.89 -6.48 -19.28
N SER A 169 -3.83 -7.07 -18.55
CA SER A 169 -5.19 -7.31 -19.05
C SER A 169 -6.04 -6.04 -19.15
N PHE A 170 -5.69 -4.98 -18.42
CA PHE A 170 -6.38 -3.70 -18.48
C PHE A 170 -6.06 -2.91 -19.76
N PHE A 171 -4.82 -2.97 -20.26
CA PHE A 171 -4.44 -2.25 -21.47
C PHE A 171 -4.85 -3.02 -22.75
N PRO A 172 -5.22 -2.31 -23.83
CA PRO A 172 -5.63 -2.96 -25.07
C PRO A 172 -4.49 -3.79 -25.68
N PRO A 173 -4.82 -4.91 -26.34
CA PRO A 173 -3.83 -5.77 -26.98
C PRO A 173 -3.02 -4.96 -28.01
N GLY A 174 -1.69 -5.12 -27.99
CA GLY A 174 -0.75 -4.29 -28.74
C GLY A 174 -0.14 -3.13 -27.94
N SER A 175 -0.54 -2.95 -26.68
CA SER A 175 0.21 -2.14 -25.72
C SER A 175 1.25 -3.00 -25.00
N GLU A 176 2.48 -2.49 -24.92
CA GLU A 176 3.56 -3.16 -24.20
C GLU A 176 3.80 -2.47 -22.86
N VAL A 177 3.71 -3.24 -21.77
CA VAL A 177 4.07 -2.78 -20.43
C VAL A 177 5.59 -2.94 -20.27
N VAL A 178 6.32 -1.86 -20.52
CA VAL A 178 7.80 -1.82 -20.60
C VAL A 178 8.46 -2.16 -19.27
N ASN A 179 7.81 -1.78 -18.18
CA ASN A 179 8.30 -1.97 -16.81
C ASN A 179 7.34 -2.89 -16.04
N GLY A 180 6.99 -4.03 -16.63
CA GLY A 180 6.02 -4.95 -16.03
C GLY A 180 6.48 -5.54 -14.69
N GLU A 181 7.79 -5.74 -14.52
CA GLU A 181 8.39 -6.18 -13.25
C GLU A 181 8.27 -5.12 -12.15
N ASP A 182 7.94 -3.86 -12.48
CA ASP A 182 7.74 -2.75 -11.54
C ASP A 182 6.41 -2.77 -10.77
N LEU A 183 5.54 -3.74 -11.10
CA LEU A 183 4.20 -3.89 -10.55
C LEU A 183 4.10 -4.99 -9.49
N SER A 184 5.17 -5.20 -8.73
CA SER A 184 5.20 -6.16 -7.63
C SER A 184 5.97 -5.61 -6.44
N PHE A 185 5.67 -6.13 -5.26
CA PHE A 185 6.51 -5.99 -4.08
C PHE A 185 6.68 -7.35 -3.40
N ALA A 186 7.79 -7.52 -2.71
CA ALA A 186 8.17 -8.74 -2.06
C ALA A 186 8.90 -8.43 -0.75
N TYR A 187 8.91 -9.42 0.13
CA TYR A 187 9.81 -9.42 1.27
C TYR A 187 10.40 -10.80 1.46
N GLU A 188 11.52 -10.83 2.16
CA GLU A 188 12.17 -12.05 2.60
C GLU A 188 12.31 -12.00 4.11
N PHE A 189 11.77 -12.99 4.79
CA PHE A 189 11.99 -13.21 6.21
C PHE A 189 13.15 -14.18 6.36
N LYS A 190 14.24 -13.72 6.98
CA LYS A 190 15.39 -14.56 7.32
C LYS A 190 15.25 -15.01 8.76
N SER A 191 15.23 -16.33 8.95
CA SER A 191 15.23 -16.93 10.28
C SER A 191 16.66 -17.28 10.69
N ASP A 192 16.97 -17.23 11.99
CA ASP A 192 18.25 -17.70 12.56
C ASP A 192 18.31 -19.25 12.62
N ALA A 193 17.68 -19.93 11.66
CA ALA A 193 17.68 -21.37 11.60
C ALA A 193 19.06 -21.87 11.16
N LEU A 194 19.68 -22.73 11.98
CA LEU A 194 20.97 -23.36 11.70
C LEU A 194 20.93 -24.25 10.43
N PHE A 195 19.74 -24.59 9.96
CA PHE A 195 19.49 -25.47 8.83
C PHE A 195 18.31 -24.95 8.01
N ASP A 196 18.59 -24.20 6.95
CA ASP A 196 17.58 -23.55 6.10
C ASP A 196 17.41 -24.30 4.78
N PHE A 197 17.19 -25.61 4.89
CA PHE A 197 17.24 -26.52 3.74
C PHE A 197 16.16 -26.17 2.70
N PHE A 198 14.91 -25.91 3.10
CA PHE A 198 13.84 -25.60 2.15
C PHE A 198 14.03 -24.25 1.46
N TYR A 199 14.66 -23.28 2.13
CA TYR A 199 15.07 -22.03 1.51
C TYR A 199 16.19 -22.26 0.47
N TRP A 200 17.22 -23.06 0.79
CA TRP A 200 18.27 -23.43 -0.16
C TRP A 200 17.73 -24.18 -1.38
N PHE A 201 16.73 -25.04 -1.20
CA PHE A 201 16.06 -25.74 -2.31
C PHE A 201 14.99 -24.89 -3.02
N GLY A 202 14.79 -23.63 -2.60
CA GLY A 202 13.88 -22.68 -3.26
C GLY A 202 12.39 -22.95 -3.06
N LEU A 203 12.03 -23.85 -2.13
CA LEU A 203 10.65 -24.25 -1.83
C LEU A 203 9.91 -23.23 -0.94
N SER A 204 10.63 -22.32 -0.28
CA SER A 204 10.06 -21.29 0.59
C SER A 204 9.74 -19.96 -0.12
N LYS A 205 9.75 -19.97 -1.46
CA LYS A 205 9.36 -18.82 -2.30
C LYS A 205 7.90 -18.95 -2.73
N SER A 206 7.05 -18.02 -2.27
CA SER A 206 5.64 -17.93 -2.64
C SER A 206 5.35 -16.66 -3.43
N THR A 207 4.51 -16.77 -4.46
CA THR A 207 4.01 -15.63 -5.24
C THR A 207 2.49 -15.63 -5.21
N VAL A 208 1.90 -14.49 -4.87
CA VAL A 208 0.47 -14.26 -4.83
C VAL A 208 0.11 -13.30 -5.97
N GLU A 209 -0.61 -13.81 -6.96
CA GLU A 209 -1.22 -12.98 -8.00
C GLU A 209 -2.43 -12.25 -7.40
N VAL A 210 -2.39 -10.91 -7.38
CA VAL A 210 -3.49 -10.12 -6.83
C VAL A 210 -4.45 -9.74 -7.94
N HIS A 211 -5.69 -10.21 -7.82
CA HIS A 211 -6.73 -9.95 -8.81
C HIS A 211 -7.67 -8.84 -8.34
N GLY A 212 -8.09 -8.00 -9.29
CA GLY A 212 -9.19 -7.07 -9.06
C GLY A 212 -9.66 -6.30 -10.28
N LYS A 213 -10.82 -5.64 -10.15
CA LYS A 213 -11.36 -4.75 -11.19
C LYS A 213 -10.52 -3.48 -11.23
N VAL A 214 -9.94 -3.19 -12.39
CA VAL A 214 -9.16 -1.97 -12.62
C VAL A 214 -10.07 -0.86 -13.14
N LEU A 215 -10.10 0.26 -12.42
CA LEU A 215 -10.77 1.48 -12.83
C LEU A 215 -9.82 2.39 -13.62
N ASN A 216 -10.23 2.79 -14.83
CA ASN A 216 -9.47 3.75 -15.62
C ASN A 216 -9.73 5.18 -15.12
N LEU A 217 -8.75 5.85 -14.53
CA LEU A 217 -8.85 7.23 -14.05
C LEU A 217 -8.25 8.24 -15.04
N SER A 218 -7.99 7.86 -16.29
CA SER A 218 -7.56 8.83 -17.32
C SER A 218 -8.73 9.73 -17.77
N THR A 219 -8.54 11.05 -17.69
CA THR A 219 -9.56 11.98 -18.20
C THR A 219 -9.00 13.32 -18.68
N THR A 220 -9.65 13.88 -19.69
CA THR A 220 -9.37 15.23 -20.22
C THR A 220 -10.37 16.28 -19.74
N SER A 221 -11.56 15.88 -19.30
CA SER A 221 -12.65 16.76 -18.86
C SER A 221 -12.41 17.38 -17.47
N SER A 222 -12.67 18.68 -17.31
CA SER A 222 -12.51 19.40 -16.02
C SER A 222 -13.43 18.85 -14.93
N ALA A 223 -14.72 18.65 -15.21
CA ALA A 223 -15.67 18.12 -14.23
C ALA A 223 -15.25 16.74 -13.70
N LYS A 224 -14.76 15.86 -14.58
CA LYS A 224 -14.25 14.53 -14.16
C LYS A 224 -12.96 14.65 -13.35
N LYS A 225 -12.09 15.63 -13.63
CA LYS A 225 -10.85 15.85 -12.86
C LYS A 225 -11.14 16.21 -11.40
N GLU A 226 -12.16 17.04 -11.14
CA GLU A 226 -12.56 17.37 -9.77
C GLU A 226 -13.07 16.15 -9.01
N THR A 227 -13.87 15.29 -9.66
CA THR A 227 -14.31 14.03 -9.03
C THR A 227 -13.13 13.10 -8.73
N ILE A 228 -12.16 12.98 -9.65
CA ILE A 228 -10.97 12.16 -9.43
C ILE A 228 -10.09 12.76 -8.32
N LYS A 229 -10.00 14.09 -8.24
CA LYS A 229 -9.30 14.78 -7.15
C LYS A 229 -9.91 14.43 -5.80
N LEU A 230 -11.22 14.60 -5.64
CA LEU A 230 -11.96 14.26 -4.42
C LEU A 230 -11.79 12.77 -4.05
N PHE A 231 -11.84 11.89 -5.05
CA PHE A 231 -11.60 10.45 -4.85
C PHE A 231 -10.18 10.17 -4.32
N LEU A 232 -9.14 10.79 -4.90
CA LEU A 232 -7.76 10.64 -4.44
C LEU A 232 -7.52 11.25 -3.06
N GLU A 233 -8.18 12.37 -2.75
CA GLU A 233 -8.19 12.97 -1.41
C GLU A 233 -8.80 12.01 -0.39
N LYS A 234 -9.97 11.44 -0.69
CA LYS A 234 -10.61 10.45 0.18
C LYS A 234 -9.76 9.19 0.39
N MET A 235 -9.06 8.74 -0.66
CA MET A 235 -8.13 7.62 -0.59
C MET A 235 -6.89 7.92 0.26
N SER A 236 -6.44 9.17 0.27
CA SER A 236 -5.27 9.61 1.03
C SER A 236 -5.60 10.01 2.47
N GLU A 237 -6.86 10.16 2.85
CA GLU A 237 -7.25 10.38 4.26
C GLU A 237 -6.65 9.30 5.18
N PRO A 238 -6.30 9.60 6.44
CA PRO A 238 -5.84 8.60 7.39
C PRO A 238 -6.85 7.45 7.53
N LEU A 239 -6.36 6.22 7.72
CA LEU A 239 -7.23 5.12 8.09
C LEU A 239 -7.63 5.33 9.56
N ASP A 240 -8.80 5.91 9.79
CA ASP A 240 -9.41 5.89 11.12
C ASP A 240 -9.66 4.43 11.50
N ARG A 241 -8.85 3.89 12.40
CA ARG A 241 -9.18 2.66 13.14
C ARG A 241 -10.36 2.97 14.08
N ARG A 242 -11.50 3.38 13.55
CA ARG A 242 -12.77 3.15 14.23
C ARG A 242 -12.97 1.65 14.16
N THR A 243 -12.65 0.97 15.26
CA THR A 243 -13.15 -0.36 15.56
C THR A 243 -14.66 -0.32 15.41
N SER A 244 -15.16 -0.64 14.22
CA SER A 244 -16.59 -0.69 13.93
C SER A 244 -17.14 -1.98 14.54
N PHE A 245 -17.25 -1.97 15.87
CA PHE A 245 -18.02 -2.92 16.67
C PHE A 245 -19.49 -2.47 16.77
N SER A 246 -20.01 -1.68 15.83
CA SER A 246 -21.37 -1.15 15.91
C SER A 246 -22.42 -1.89 15.06
N ASP A 247 -22.08 -2.98 14.38
CA ASP A 247 -23.06 -3.87 13.73
C ASP A 247 -23.14 -5.27 14.38
N ARG A 248 -22.83 -5.37 15.68
CA ARG A 248 -23.43 -6.44 16.49
C ARG A 248 -24.85 -6.05 16.83
N LYS A 249 -25.79 -6.33 15.92
CA LYS A 249 -27.15 -6.65 16.34
C LYS A 249 -27.06 -7.95 17.14
N PHE A 250 -26.96 -7.80 18.46
CA PHE A 250 -27.24 -8.84 19.43
C PHE A 250 -28.65 -9.36 19.18
N SER A 251 -28.79 -10.53 18.53
CA SER A 251 -29.96 -11.36 18.71
C SER A 251 -29.70 -12.26 19.92
N VAL A 252 -30.21 -11.83 21.06
CA VAL A 252 -30.37 -12.66 22.26
C VAL A 252 -31.39 -13.75 21.96
N THR A 253 -30.95 -15.00 21.96
CA THR A 253 -31.59 -16.27 22.40
C THR A 253 -30.73 -17.39 21.80
N SER A 254 -30.08 -18.27 22.55
CA SER A 254 -30.71 -19.29 23.40
C SER A 254 -29.72 -19.88 24.41
N ARG A 255 -30.30 -20.40 25.50
CA ARG A 255 -29.68 -21.11 26.62
C ARG A 255 -28.96 -22.39 26.19
N GLY A 256 -27.85 -22.71 26.86
CA GLY A 256 -27.58 -24.07 27.34
C GLY A 256 -26.22 -24.69 26.99
N SER A 257 -25.37 -24.78 28.02
CA SER A 257 -24.66 -26.01 28.44
C SER A 257 -23.29 -26.37 27.82
N ILE A 258 -22.25 -26.36 28.69
CA ILE A 258 -21.17 -27.37 28.89
C ILE A 258 -20.13 -27.49 27.74
N ASP A 259 -18.80 -27.50 27.92
CA ASP A 259 -17.89 -27.56 29.07
C ASP A 259 -16.50 -27.04 28.65
N ASP A 260 -15.68 -26.76 29.66
CA ASP A 260 -14.27 -26.37 29.70
C ASP A 260 -13.30 -27.11 28.75
N VAL A 261 -12.39 -26.37 28.10
CA VAL A 261 -10.95 -26.72 28.05
C VAL A 261 -10.11 -25.43 27.92
N PHE A 262 -9.05 -25.34 28.73
CA PHE A 262 -8.01 -24.30 28.84
C PHE A 262 -8.23 -23.18 29.86
N ASN A 263 -8.38 -23.62 31.10
CA ASN A 263 -7.91 -22.91 32.28
C ASN A 263 -6.38 -23.05 32.40
N CYS A 264 -5.66 -21.93 32.50
CA CYS A 264 -4.37 -21.82 33.19
C CYS A 264 -4.11 -20.36 33.60
N ASN A 265 -4.70 -20.00 34.74
CA ASN A 265 -4.11 -19.21 35.83
C ASN A 265 -3.50 -17.83 35.53
N LEU A 266 -4.28 -16.77 35.81
CA LEU A 266 -3.77 -15.58 36.48
C LEU A 266 -4.58 -15.38 37.78
N SER A 267 -3.91 -15.51 38.92
CA SER A 267 -4.46 -15.07 40.20
C SER A 267 -4.40 -13.53 40.28
N PRO A 268 -5.49 -12.84 40.70
CA PRO A 268 -5.48 -11.41 40.92
C PRO A 268 -5.39 -11.09 42.43
N ARG A 269 -4.50 -10.17 42.82
CA ARG A 269 -4.63 -9.36 44.06
C ARG A 269 -3.85 -8.06 43.84
N SER A 270 -4.51 -6.93 43.61
CA SER A 270 -5.23 -6.03 44.53
C SER A 270 -4.31 -4.96 45.17
N SER A 271 -4.51 -3.74 44.66
CA SER A 271 -4.23 -2.40 45.17
C SER A 271 -3.99 -2.19 46.68
N LEU A 272 -3.06 -1.29 47.01
CA LEU A 272 -3.14 -0.34 48.14
C LEU A 272 -2.15 0.83 47.96
N THR A 273 -2.71 2.04 47.81
CA THR A 273 -2.31 3.36 48.38
C THR A 273 -0.87 3.91 48.21
N ASP A 274 -0.69 4.83 47.25
CA ASP A 274 -0.41 6.29 47.35
C ASP A 274 0.60 6.88 48.40
N PRO A 275 1.07 8.15 48.26
CA PRO A 275 2.39 8.53 47.74
C PRO A 275 3.28 9.31 48.75
N LEU A 276 4.57 9.53 48.46
CA LEU A 276 5.40 10.48 49.23
C LEU A 276 6.24 11.41 48.34
N LEU A 277 5.92 12.70 48.44
CA LEU A 277 6.72 13.86 48.06
C LEU A 277 7.74 14.22 49.16
N THR A 278 8.70 15.08 48.78
CA THR A 278 9.75 15.80 49.56
C THR A 278 11.10 15.08 49.68
N GLY A 279 12.26 15.69 49.37
CA GLY A 279 12.57 17.07 48.99
C GLY A 279 14.00 17.20 48.41
N LEU A 280 14.25 18.28 47.68
CA LEU A 280 15.57 18.74 47.22
C LEU A 280 16.29 19.51 48.37
N PRO A 281 17.61 19.77 48.29
CA PRO A 281 18.09 20.97 47.57
C PRO A 281 19.39 20.80 46.75
N ILE A 282 19.50 21.75 45.82
CA ILE A 282 20.57 22.08 44.85
C ILE A 282 21.74 22.82 45.56
N PRO A 283 23.01 22.73 45.12
CA PRO A 283 23.99 23.77 45.39
C PRO A 283 24.08 24.77 44.23
N GLY A 284 23.80 26.04 44.54
CA GLY A 284 23.88 27.18 43.64
C GLY A 284 25.29 27.72 43.46
N VAL A 285 25.48 28.36 42.29
CA VAL A 285 26.59 29.23 41.93
C VAL A 285 26.26 30.65 42.37
N MET A 286 27.22 31.36 42.98
CA MET A 286 27.32 32.82 42.91
C MET A 286 28.80 33.25 43.03
N GLU A 287 29.21 34.08 42.08
CA GLU A 287 30.42 34.91 42.10
C GLU A 287 30.28 36.09 43.08
N SER A 288 31.40 36.56 43.65
CA SER A 288 31.95 37.92 43.41
C SER A 288 32.84 38.46 44.55
N GLU A 289 33.98 39.02 44.12
CA GLU A 289 34.73 40.21 44.60
C GLU A 289 35.55 40.21 45.91
N GLU A 290 36.87 40.40 45.69
CA GLU A 290 37.74 41.48 46.21
C GLU A 290 38.01 41.62 47.71
N SER A 291 39.25 41.27 48.12
CA SER A 291 40.21 42.06 48.91
C SER A 291 41.54 41.32 49.05
#